data_AF-A0A816BD59-F1
#
_entry.id   AF-A0A816BD59-F1
#
_cell.length_a   1.000
_cell.length_b   1.000
_cell.length_c   1.000
_cell.angle_alpha   90.00
_cell.angle_beta   90.00
_cell.angle_gamma   90.00
#
_symmetry.space_group_name_H-M   'P 1'
#
loop_
_entity.id
_entity.type
_entity.pdbx_description
1 polymer ?
#
loop_
_entity_poly.entity_id
_entity_poly.type
_entity_poly.pdbx_seq_one_letter_code
_entity_poly.pdbx_strand_id
1 'polypeptide(L)'
;MAGAAIGAAAGPVGAIIGAFAGSIFGSIAAAALANVLTQKIFDLPKSVAVENAYRYFDLRQSCSNGEVNSAYHRLALQKHPDKGGSKEEFIELQVNLALIKKHRDDL
;
A
#
# COMPACT_ATOMS: atom_id res chain seq x y z
N MET A 1 -19.09 3.77 4.65
CA MET A 1 -18.57 5.13 4.89
C MET A 1 -17.51 5.22 6.01
N ALA A 2 -17.44 4.28 6.97
CA ALA A 2 -16.52 4.39 8.12
C ALA A 2 -15.01 4.13 7.84
N GLY A 3 -14.65 3.24 6.91
CA GLY A 3 -13.24 2.86 6.68
C GLY A 3 -12.34 3.99 6.16
N ALA A 4 -12.87 4.83 5.25
CA ALA A 4 -12.13 5.98 4.71
C ALA A 4 -11.96 7.10 5.76
N ALA A 5 -12.95 7.30 6.64
CA ALA A 5 -12.91 8.32 7.69
C ALA A 5 -11.91 7.96 8.81
N ILE A 6 -11.79 6.68 9.18
CA ILE A 6 -10.83 6.23 10.19
C ILE A 6 -9.39 6.36 9.66
N GLY A 7 -9.16 6.04 8.38
CA GLY A 7 -7.85 6.21 7.75
C GLY A 7 -7.41 7.67 7.61
N ALA A 8 -8.35 8.59 7.33
CA ALA A 8 -8.05 10.01 7.15
C ALA A 8 -7.54 10.70 8.42
N ALA A 9 -8.00 10.27 9.60
CA ALA A 9 -7.57 10.83 10.89
C ALA A 9 -6.08 10.59 11.19
N ALA A 10 -5.52 9.53 10.61
CA ALA A 10 -4.14 9.16 10.85
C ALA A 10 -3.18 9.88 9.86
N GLY A 11 -3.69 10.55 8.83
CA GLY A 11 -2.91 11.32 7.86
C GLY A 11 -2.91 10.68 6.47
N PRO A 12 -2.15 11.22 5.50
CA PRO A 12 -2.42 10.88 4.10
C PRO A 12 -1.97 9.47 3.73
N VAL A 13 -1.14 8.81 4.53
CA VAL A 13 -0.81 7.38 4.35
C VAL A 13 -1.97 6.49 4.79
N GLY A 14 -2.66 6.83 5.87
CA GLY A 14 -3.83 6.08 6.34
C GLY A 14 -5.06 6.35 5.53
N ALA A 15 -5.18 7.55 4.94
CA ALA A 15 -6.21 7.82 3.96
C ALA A 15 -6.11 6.83 2.78
N ILE A 16 -4.89 6.52 2.32
CA ILE A 16 -4.63 5.56 1.24
C ILE A 16 -4.99 4.12 1.69
N ILE A 17 -4.49 3.69 2.85
CA ILE A 17 -4.78 2.33 3.38
C ILE A 17 -6.28 2.16 3.65
N GLY A 18 -6.91 3.15 4.27
CA GLY A 18 -8.34 3.18 4.57
C GLY A 18 -9.21 3.27 3.32
N ALA A 19 -8.74 3.92 2.25
CA ALA A 19 -9.41 3.92 0.95
C ALA A 19 -9.37 2.53 0.32
N PHE A 20 -8.21 1.88 0.24
CA PHE A 20 -8.09 0.53 -0.33
C PHE A 20 -8.85 -0.53 0.49
N ALA A 21 -8.75 -0.47 1.81
CA ALA A 21 -9.52 -1.34 2.70
C ALA A 21 -11.03 -1.10 2.58
N GLY A 22 -11.45 0.16 2.49
CA GLY A 22 -12.85 0.54 2.35
C GLY A 22 -13.44 0.21 0.97
N SER A 23 -12.63 0.20 -0.08
CA SER A 23 -13.07 -0.08 -1.46
C SER A 23 -13.07 -1.57 -1.81
N ILE A 24 -12.14 -2.35 -1.22
CA ILE A 24 -11.96 -3.74 -1.63
C ILE A 24 -12.99 -4.65 -0.94
N PHE A 25 -13.27 -4.52 0.35
CA PHE A 25 -14.28 -5.36 1.00
C PHE A 25 -14.89 -4.63 2.21
N GLY A 26 -16.18 -4.27 2.17
CA GLY A 26 -16.93 -3.76 3.33
C GLY A 26 -17.18 -4.80 4.43
N SER A 27 -16.38 -5.87 4.50
CA SER A 27 -16.48 -6.93 5.48
C SER A 27 -15.51 -6.69 6.64
N ILE A 28 -15.94 -7.07 7.85
CA ILE A 28 -15.21 -6.88 9.11
C ILE A 28 -13.76 -7.44 9.05
N ALA A 29 -13.51 -8.46 8.21
CA ALA A 29 -12.17 -9.01 7.97
C ALA A 29 -11.22 -8.00 7.30
N ALA A 30 -11.69 -7.22 6.33
CA ALA A 30 -10.88 -6.20 5.67
C ALA A 30 -10.56 -5.05 6.63
N ALA A 31 -11.45 -4.72 7.57
CA ALA A 31 -11.19 -3.72 8.61
C ALA A 31 -10.12 -4.19 9.61
N ALA A 32 -10.14 -5.47 10.01
CA ALA A 32 -9.11 -6.03 10.88
C ALA A 32 -7.73 -6.05 10.19
N LEU A 33 -7.70 -6.39 8.90
CA LEU A 33 -6.49 -6.37 8.09
C LEU A 33 -5.96 -4.97 7.83
N ALA A 34 -6.86 -4.04 7.54
CA ALA A 34 -6.53 -2.63 7.45
C ALA A 34 -5.88 -2.16 8.74
N ASN A 35 -6.42 -2.52 9.91
CA ASN A 35 -5.84 -2.15 11.20
C ASN A 35 -4.43 -2.73 11.41
N VAL A 36 -4.16 -3.97 11.01
CA VAL A 36 -2.82 -4.58 11.14
C VAL A 36 -1.81 -3.89 10.24
N LEU A 37 -2.16 -3.66 8.97
CA LEU A 37 -1.30 -2.95 8.01
C LEU A 37 -1.14 -1.48 8.40
N THR A 38 -2.20 -0.85 8.89
CA THR A 38 -2.24 0.52 9.41
C THR A 38 -1.28 0.64 10.59
N GLN A 39 -1.39 -0.18 11.64
CA GLN A 39 -0.49 -0.07 12.80
C GLN A 39 0.98 -0.27 12.44
N LYS A 40 1.29 -1.25 11.58
CA LYS A 40 2.65 -1.47 11.10
C LYS A 40 3.18 -0.35 10.23
N ILE A 41 2.35 0.52 9.66
CA ILE A 41 2.81 1.62 8.79
C ILE A 41 2.73 2.96 9.53
N PHE A 42 1.80 3.11 10.49
CA PHE A 42 1.54 4.35 11.19
C PHE A 42 2.55 4.69 12.28
N ASP A 43 3.13 3.67 12.90
CA ASP A 43 4.13 3.88 13.93
C ASP A 43 5.53 4.11 13.35
N LEU A 44 5.67 4.07 12.02
CA LEU A 44 6.95 4.31 11.34
C LEU A 44 7.12 5.75 10.87
N PRO A 45 8.32 6.34 11.05
CA PRO A 45 8.66 7.60 10.42
C PRO A 45 8.60 7.49 8.89
N LYS A 46 8.09 8.55 8.23
CA LYS A 46 7.84 8.62 6.78
C LYS A 46 9.03 8.15 5.95
N SER A 47 10.26 8.49 6.33
CA SER A 47 11.49 8.10 5.62
C SER A 47 11.69 6.59 5.58
N VAL A 48 11.47 5.92 6.71
CA VAL A 48 11.62 4.46 6.83
C VAL A 48 10.48 3.75 6.12
N ALA A 49 9.26 4.29 6.15
CA ALA A 49 8.14 3.75 5.38
C ALA A 49 8.42 3.76 3.87
N VAL A 50 9.02 4.84 3.36
CA VAL A 50 9.42 4.94 1.95
C VAL A 50 10.54 3.96 1.61
N GLU A 51 11.57 3.86 2.45
CA GLU A 51 12.65 2.90 2.25
C GLU A 51 12.13 1.45 2.20
N ASN A 52 11.27 1.08 3.14
CA ASN A 52 10.64 -0.23 3.17
C ASN A 52 9.79 -0.49 1.92
N ALA A 53 9.11 0.53 1.40
CA ALA A 53 8.35 0.40 0.16
C ALA A 53 9.26 0.09 -1.04
N TYR A 54 10.40 0.77 -1.19
CA TYR A 54 11.36 0.42 -2.24
C TYR A 54 11.95 -0.98 -2.06
N ARG A 55 12.27 -1.37 -0.81
CA ARG A 55 12.75 -2.72 -0.50
C ARG A 55 11.71 -3.80 -0.80
N TYR A 56 10.43 -3.52 -0.61
CA TYR A 56 9.33 -4.43 -0.97
C TYR A 56 9.31 -4.74 -2.47
N PHE A 57 9.59 -3.76 -3.32
CA PHE A 57 9.71 -3.96 -4.77
C PHE A 57 11.08 -4.50 -5.21
N ASP A 58 12.01 -4.71 -4.27
CA ASP A 58 13.42 -4.99 -4.54
C ASP A 58 14.08 -3.93 -5.43
N LEU A 59 13.78 -2.67 -5.14
CA LEU A 59 14.27 -1.50 -5.88
C LEU A 59 15.09 -0.58 -4.98
N ARG A 60 15.94 0.24 -5.60
CA ARG A 60 16.64 1.36 -4.94
C ARG A 60 15.81 2.63 -5.06
N GLN A 61 15.92 3.54 -4.08
CA GLN A 61 15.19 4.82 -4.12
C GLN A 61 15.51 5.67 -5.38
N SER A 62 16.70 5.47 -5.96
CA SER A 62 17.19 6.12 -7.18
C SER A 62 16.66 5.51 -8.48
N CYS A 63 15.83 4.47 -8.45
CA CYS A 63 15.31 3.82 -9.65
C CYS A 63 14.39 4.73 -10.47
N SER A 64 14.27 4.49 -11.76
CA SER A 64 13.36 5.26 -12.62
C SER A 64 11.88 4.94 -12.32
N ASN A 65 10.99 5.89 -12.62
CA ASN A 65 9.54 5.68 -12.54
C ASN A 65 9.08 4.48 -13.40
N GLY A 66 9.75 4.24 -14.53
CA GLY A 66 9.50 3.06 -15.37
C GLY A 66 9.77 1.75 -14.63
N GLU A 67 10.87 1.67 -13.87
CA GLU A 67 11.24 0.48 -13.10
C GLU A 67 10.25 0.20 -11.97
N VAL A 68 9.77 1.24 -11.29
CA VAL A 68 8.72 1.11 -10.26
C VAL A 68 7.44 0.53 -10.86
N ASN A 69 6.99 1.06 -12.00
CA ASN A 69 5.79 0.55 -12.67
C ASN A 69 5.97 -0.88 -13.17
N SER A 70 7.12 -1.23 -13.75
CA SER A 70 7.42 -2.60 -14.18
C SER A 70 7.44 -3.57 -13.00
N ALA A 71 8.06 -3.21 -11.87
CA ALA A 71 8.08 -4.03 -10.67
C ALA A 71 6.67 -4.20 -10.08
N TYR A 72 5.87 -3.13 -10.09
CA TYR A 72 4.47 -3.19 -9.69
C TYR A 72 3.67 -4.15 -10.55
N HIS A 73 3.73 -4.05 -11.89
CA HIS A 73 3.00 -4.95 -12.77
C HIS A 73 3.42 -6.41 -12.59
N ARG A 74 4.72 -6.67 -12.38
CA ARG A 74 5.23 -8.02 -12.10
C ARG A 74 4.64 -8.60 -10.82
N LEU A 75 4.70 -7.86 -9.72
CA LEU A 75 4.16 -8.30 -8.43
C LEU A 75 2.63 -8.35 -8.44
N ALA A 76 1.96 -7.42 -9.13
CA ALA A 76 0.51 -7.42 -9.28
C ALA A 76 0.03 -8.70 -9.94
N LEU A 77 0.72 -9.18 -10.98
CA LEU A 77 0.38 -10.44 -11.64
C LEU A 77 0.59 -11.67 -10.76
N GLN A 78 1.61 -11.65 -9.90
CA GLN A 78 1.92 -12.75 -8.98
C GLN A 78 0.96 -12.79 -7.78
N LYS A 79 0.61 -11.62 -7.27
CA LYS A 79 -0.14 -11.43 -6.02
C LYS A 79 -1.63 -11.20 -6.26
N HIS A 80 -2.10 -11.28 -7.51
CA HIS A 80 -3.51 -11.04 -7.83
C HIS A 80 -4.39 -12.15 -7.24
N PRO A 81 -5.54 -11.83 -6.61
CA PRO A 81 -6.45 -12.81 -6.04
C PRO A 81 -6.97 -13.84 -7.05
N ASP A 82 -7.21 -13.45 -8.30
CA ASP A 82 -7.64 -14.40 -9.35
C ASP A 82 -6.54 -15.34 -9.85
N LYS A 83 -5.26 -15.08 -9.51
CA LYS A 83 -4.12 -15.89 -9.97
C LYS A 83 -3.44 -16.66 -8.85
N GLY A 84 -4.10 -16.79 -7.69
CA GLY A 84 -3.60 -17.55 -6.54
C GLY A 84 -2.90 -16.71 -5.47
N GLY A 85 -2.86 -15.38 -5.61
CA GLY A 85 -2.47 -14.48 -4.53
C GLY A 85 -3.61 -14.21 -3.54
N SER A 86 -3.30 -13.54 -2.43
CA SER A 86 -4.32 -13.13 -1.46
C SER A 86 -4.65 -11.63 -1.61
N LYS A 87 -5.89 -11.23 -1.29
CA LYS A 87 -6.32 -9.82 -1.38
C LYS A 87 -5.46 -8.91 -0.50
N GLU A 88 -4.99 -9.47 0.61
CA GLU A 88 -4.07 -8.86 1.56
C GLU A 88 -2.76 -8.44 0.90
N GLU A 89 -2.18 -9.35 0.13
CA GLU A 89 -0.90 -9.11 -0.52
C GLU A 89 -1.04 -8.09 -1.66
N PHE A 90 -2.21 -8.04 -2.28
CA PHE A 90 -2.53 -7.03 -3.28
C PHE A 90 -2.77 -5.65 -2.66
N ILE A 91 -3.40 -5.57 -1.48
CA ILE A 91 -3.51 -4.33 -0.71
C ILE A 91 -2.12 -3.84 -0.30
N GLU A 92 -1.28 -4.73 0.24
CA GLU A 92 0.09 -4.39 0.63
C GLU A 92 0.92 -3.88 -0.56
N LEU A 93 0.78 -4.51 -1.72
CA LEU A 93 1.39 -4.04 -2.97
C LEU A 93 0.96 -2.62 -3.33
N GLN A 94 -0.34 -2.31 -3.27
CA GLN A 94 -0.88 -0.99 -3.62
C GLN A 94 -0.45 0.09 -2.62
N VAL A 95 -0.40 -0.23 -1.32
CA VAL A 95 0.06 0.69 -0.28
C VAL A 95 1.53 1.06 -0.48
N ASN A 96 2.40 0.08 -0.74
CA ASN A 96 3.82 0.33 -1.01
C ASN A 96 4.01 1.20 -2.27
N LEU A 97 3.26 0.94 -3.35
CA LEU A 97 3.31 1.77 -4.55
C LEU A 97 2.91 3.22 -4.23
N ALA A 98 1.83 3.41 -3.47
CA ALA A 98 1.32 4.72 -3.14
C ALA A 98 2.28 5.52 -2.24
N LEU A 99 3.02 4.85 -1.34
CA LEU A 99 4.11 5.47 -0.57
C LEU A 99 5.22 6.00 -1.47
N ILE A 100 5.64 5.22 -2.47
CA ILE A 100 6.66 5.64 -3.44
C ILE A 100 6.15 6.82 -4.27
N LYS A 101 4.92 6.74 -4.79
CA LYS A 101 4.31 7.83 -5.56
C LYS A 101 4.26 9.13 -4.76
N LYS A 102 3.79 9.06 -3.52
CA LYS A 102 3.71 10.23 -2.63
C LYS A 102 5.09 10.76 -2.23
N HIS A 103 6.12 9.93 -2.18
CA HIS A 103 7.48 10.41 -1.98
C HIS A 103 8.05 11.12 -3.20
N ARG A 104 7.63 10.72 -4.40
CA ARG A 104 8.09 11.28 -5.67
C ARG A 104 7.27 12.49 -6.15
N ASP A 105 6.21 12.87 -5.45
CA ASP A 105 5.26 13.97 -5.75
C ASP A 105 4.67 14.03 -7.17
N ASP A 106 5.08 13.19 -8.14
CA ASP A 106 4.54 13.15 -9.51
C ASP A 106 4.76 11.79 -10.20
N LEU A 107 3.73 10.95 -10.19
CA LEU A 107 3.55 9.83 -11.13
C LEU A 107 2.12 9.83 -11.65
#